data_AF-A0A261QWY1-F1
#
_entry.id   AF-A0A261QWY1-F1
#
_cell.length_a   1.000
_cell.length_b   1.000
_cell.length_c   1.000
_cell.angle_alpha   90.00
_cell.angle_beta   90.00
_cell.angle_gamma   90.00
#
_symmetry.space_group_name_H-M   'P 1'
#
loop_
_entity.id
_entity.type
_entity.pdbx_description
1 polymer ?
#
loop_
_entity_poly.entity_id
_entity_poly.type
_entity_poly.pdbx_seq_one_letter_code
_entity_poly.pdbx_strand_id
1 'polypeptide(L)' 'MAFSSIEDFLAMDGHGAYVWASYGIAVASLGWNAVHPLLQRRRFLRLQKRRALGEATP' A
#
# COMPACT_ATOMS: atom_id res chain seq x y z
N MET A 1 1.45 13.77 -32.49
CA MET A 1 2.05 13.44 -31.17
C MET A 1 0.96 12.72 -30.38
N ALA A 2 1.28 11.66 -29.63
CA ALA A 2 0.28 10.75 -29.07
C ALA A 2 -0.74 11.40 -28.10
N PHE A 3 -0.42 12.57 -27.53
CA PHE A 3 -1.30 13.37 -26.69
C PHE A 3 -1.03 14.86 -26.94
N SER A 4 -2.06 15.70 -26.94
CA SER A 4 -1.92 17.15 -27.17
C SER A 4 -1.91 17.96 -25.87
N SER A 5 -2.39 17.39 -24.77
CA SER A 5 -2.41 17.99 -23.44
C SER A 5 -2.30 16.94 -22.32
N ILE A 6 -2.04 17.39 -21.09
CA ILE A 6 -2.10 16.54 -19.89
C ILE A 6 -3.52 16.03 -19.65
N GLU A 7 -4.53 16.81 -20.04
CA GLU A 7 -5.94 16.43 -19.90
C GLU A 7 -6.30 15.29 -20.86
N ASP A 8 -5.81 15.30 -22.10
CA ASP A 8 -5.97 14.18 -23.05
C ASP A 8 -5.32 12.89 -22.51
N PHE A 9 -4.17 13.03 -21.84
CA PHE A 9 -3.48 11.92 -21.22
C PHE A 9 -4.24 11.37 -20.00
N LEU A 10 -4.88 12.22 -19.19
CA LEU A 10 -5.70 11.75 -18.07
C LEU A 10 -7.03 11.18 -18.54
N ALA A 11 -7.66 11.79 -19.54
CA ALA A 11 -8.96 11.40 -20.06
C ALA A 11 -8.87 10.14 -20.95
N MET A 12 -7.73 9.89 -21.62
CA MET A 12 -7.51 8.76 -22.53
C MET A 12 -8.73 8.49 -23.43
N ASP A 13 -9.22 9.53 -24.10
CA ASP A 13 -10.39 9.47 -24.98
C ASP A 13 -11.61 8.78 -24.31
N GLY A 14 -11.89 9.16 -23.06
CA GLY A 14 -13.00 8.62 -22.25
C GLY A 14 -12.67 7.35 -21.44
N HIS A 15 -11.52 6.71 -21.65
CA HIS A 15 -11.12 5.48 -20.96
C HIS A 15 -10.28 5.72 -19.70
N GLY A 16 -9.89 6.98 -19.45
CA GLY A 16 -9.00 7.36 -18.36
C GLY A 16 -9.49 6.87 -17.00
N ALA A 17 -10.79 7.01 -16.72
CA ALA A 17 -11.38 6.55 -15.47
C ALA A 17 -11.13 5.05 -15.21
N TYR A 18 -11.28 4.20 -16.23
CA TYR A 18 -11.03 2.76 -16.12
C TYR A 18 -9.53 2.46 -15.92
N VAL A 19 -8.67 3.12 -16.68
CA VAL A 19 -7.21 2.91 -16.61
C VAL A 19 -6.70 3.31 -15.23
N TRP A 20 -7.00 4.51 -14.76
CA TRP A 20 -6.57 4.99 -13.44
C TRP A 20 -7.17 4.18 -12.30
N ALA A 21 -8.42 3.73 -12.39
CA ALA A 21 -9.01 2.83 -11.41
C ALA A 21 -8.26 1.49 -11.34
N SER A 22 -7.93 0.91 -12.50
CA SER A 22 -7.17 -0.35 -12.58
C SER A 22 -5.77 -0.22 -11.97
N TYR A 23 -5.05 0.86 -12.31
CA TYR A 23 -3.77 1.20 -11.69
C TYR A 23 -3.91 1.42 -10.18
N GLY A 24 -4.95 2.13 -9.73
CA GLY A 24 -5.22 2.36 -8.32
C GLY A 24 -5.42 1.06 -7.55
N ILE A 25 -6.22 0.13 -8.07
CA ILE A 25 -6.45 -1.19 -7.46
C ILE A 25 -5.16 -2.02 -7.43
N ALA A 26 -4.38 -2.01 -8.52
CA ALA A 26 -3.11 -2.73 -8.58
C ALA A 26 -2.12 -2.20 -7.54
N VAL A 27 -1.91 -0.89 -7.49
CA VAL A 27 -1.02 -0.23 -6.52
C VAL A 27 -1.50 -0.45 -5.08
N ALA A 28 -2.81 -0.36 -4.83
CA ALA A 28 -3.38 -0.67 -3.52
C ALA A 28 -3.12 -2.12 -3.10
N SER A 29 -3.27 -3.07 -4.03
CA SER A 29 -3.02 -4.49 -3.76
C SER A 29 -1.55 -4.77 -3.46
N LEU A 30 -0.64 -4.19 -4.25
CA LEU A 30 0.80 -4.26 -4.03
C LEU A 30 1.20 -3.60 -2.70
N GLY A 31 0.69 -2.39 -2.45
CA GLY A 31 0.90 -1.65 -1.22
C GLY A 31 0.40 -2.41 0.00
N TRP A 32 -0.77 -3.04 -0.09
CA TRP A 32 -1.30 -3.89 0.97
C TRP A 32 -0.38 -5.07 1.28
N ASN A 33 0.10 -5.76 0.24
CA ASN A 33 1.05 -6.88 0.40
C ASN A 33 2.38 -6.44 1.04
N ALA A 34 2.84 -5.22 0.78
CA ALA A 34 4.06 -4.68 1.40
C ALA A 34 3.84 -4.17 2.84
N VAL A 35 2.72 -3.50 3.09
CA VAL A 35 2.41 -2.88 4.39
C VAL A 35 1.98 -3.93 5.42
N HIS A 36 1.22 -4.94 5.01
CA HIS A 36 0.73 -5.99 5.90
C HIS A 36 1.84 -6.67 6.71
N PRO A 37 2.93 -7.22 6.12
CA PRO A 37 4.01 -7.84 6.90
C PRO A 37 4.73 -6.84 7.81
N LEU A 38 4.83 -5.57 7.40
CA LEU A 38 5.45 -4.52 8.21
C LEU A 38 4.64 -4.23 9.48
N LEU A 39 3.32 -4.14 9.35
CA LEU A 39 2.40 -3.96 10.48
C LEU A 39 2.43 -5.17 11.41
N GLN A 40 2.42 -6.39 10.85
CA GLN A 40 2.50 -7.63 11.64
C GLN A 40 3.82 -7.71 12.42
N ARG A 41 4.95 -7.36 11.77
CA ARG A 41 6.27 -7.35 12.42
C ARG A 41 6.33 -6.35 13.58
N ARG A 42 5.78 -5.15 13.41
CA ARG A 42 5.69 -4.15 14.50
C ARG A 42 4.85 -4.67 15.67
N ARG A 43 3.73 -5.34 15.38
CA ARG A 43 2.87 -5.95 16.41
C ARG A 43 3.58 -7.09 17.15
N PHE A 44 4.29 -7.95 16.42
CA PHE A 44 5.05 -9.06 16.97
C PHE A 44 6.18 -8.59 17.89
N LEU A 45 7.00 -7.63 17.44
CA LEU A 45 8.08 -7.06 18.25
C LEU A 45 7.57 -6.37 19.52
N ARG A 46 6.41 -5.70 19.44
CA ARG A 46 5.77 -5.09 20.61
C ARG A 46 5.32 -6.14 21.63
N LEU A 47 4.85 -7.29 21.17
CA LEU A 47 4.45 -8.40 22.06
C LEU A 47 5.66 -9.08 22.70
N GLN A 48 6.72 -9.31 21.94
CA GLN A 48 8.00 -9.86 22.44
C GLN A 48 8.59 -9.01 23.57
N LYS A 49 8.66 -7.67 23.37
CA LYS A 49 9.16 -6.74 24.40
C LYS A 49 8.38 -6.80 25.71
N ARG A 50 7.05 -7.00 25.65
CA ARG A 50 6.20 -7.09 26.86
C ARG A 50 6.42 -8.38 27.63
N ARG A 51 6.73 -9.49 26.95
CA ARG A 51 7.01 -10.79 27.60
C ARG A 51 8.39 -10.80 28.27
N ALA A 52 9.41 -10.30 27.57
CA ALA A 52 10.76 -10.20 28.12
C ALA A 52 10.84 -9.32 29.40
N LEU A 53 9.96 -8.32 29.54
CA LEU A 53 9.90 -7.49 30.74
C LEU A 53 9.23 -8.22 31.93
N GLY A 54 8.28 -9.13 31.66
CA GLY A 54 7.60 -9.90 32.69
C GLY A 54 8.45 -11.02 33.28
N GLU A 55 9.33 -11.63 32.48
CA GLU A 55 10.25 -12.69 32.93
C GLU A 55 11.44 -12.15 33.75
N ALA A 56 11.72 -10.84 33.68
CA ALA A 56 12.80 -10.19 34.43
C ALA A 56 12.41 -9.74 35.85
N THR A 57 11.17 -10.03 36.28
CA THR A 57 10.71 -9.73 37.65
C THR A 57 10.47 -11.04 38.41
N PRO A 58 11.45 -11.54 39.19
CA PRO A 58 11.23 -12.61 40.17
C PRO A 58 10.41 -12.13 41.37
#